data_AF-A0A5M3WMR6-F1
#
_entry.id   AF-A0A5M3WMR6-F1
#
_cell.length_a   1.000
_cell.length_b   1.000
_cell.length_c   1.000
_cell.angle_alpha   90.00
_cell.angle_beta   90.00
_cell.angle_gamma   90.00
#
_symmetry.space_group_name_H-M   'P 1'
#
loop_
_entity.id
_entity.type
_entity.pdbx_description
1 polymer ?
#
loop_
_entity_poly.entity_id
_entity_poly.type
_entity_poly.pdbx_seq_one_letter_code
_entity_poly.pdbx_strand_id
1 'polypeptide(L)'
;MLRIGLFLGFLVVPVLEIWLLIQIGSVIGGWQTVGLLIADSLLGAWLVRREGRRAWAALQNALQSGRMPDRELADGGMIVAGGALLLTPGFITDIFGFFLILPFTRPLARRGLTWFLGRRVRVMAARSPYGPLLNQPGPGRPGNVVPGQVLDDDDFAER
;
A
#
# COMPACT_ATOMS: atom_id res chain seq x y z
N MET A 1 -18.07 -10.84 -0.39
CA MET A 1 -18.32 -9.43 -0.01
C MET A 1 -17.31 -8.46 -0.63
N LEU A 2 -16.01 -8.58 -0.36
CA LEU A 2 -15.02 -7.62 -0.88
C LEU A 2 -14.94 -7.53 -2.42
N ARG A 3 -15.08 -8.66 -3.13
CA ARG A 3 -15.10 -8.69 -4.60
C ARG A 3 -16.26 -7.85 -5.19
N ILE A 4 -17.43 -7.93 -4.56
CA ILE A 4 -18.64 -7.18 -4.94
C ILE A 4 -18.45 -5.69 -4.61
N GLY A 5 -17.85 -5.36 -3.46
CA GLY A 5 -17.53 -3.97 -3.10
C GLY A 5 -16.55 -3.31 -4.07
N LEU A 6 -15.53 -4.02 -4.54
CA LEU A 6 -14.57 -3.50 -5.53
C LEU A 6 -15.27 -3.23 -6.88
N PHE A 7 -16.14 -4.14 -7.31
CA PHE A 7 -16.93 -3.99 -8.54
C PHE A 7 -17.88 -2.78 -8.45
N LEU A 8 -18.61 -2.64 -7.34
CA LEU A 8 -19.47 -1.48 -7.09
C LEU A 8 -18.68 -0.17 -7.09
N GLY A 9 -17.53 -0.13 -6.41
CA GLY A 9 -16.66 1.05 -6.40
C GLY A 9 -16.18 1.43 -7.81
N PHE A 10 -15.72 0.45 -8.59
CA PHE A 10 -15.28 0.65 -9.96
C PHE A 10 -16.41 1.14 -10.89
N LEU A 11 -17.67 0.79 -10.62
CA LEU A 11 -18.81 1.29 -11.39
C LEU A 11 -19.26 2.69 -10.94
N VAL A 12 -19.39 2.89 -9.63
CA VAL A 12 -19.96 4.13 -9.04
C VAL A 12 -19.00 5.31 -9.21
N VAL A 13 -17.70 5.11 -9.04
CA VAL A 13 -16.71 6.20 -9.11
C VAL A 13 -16.72 6.88 -10.49
N PRO A 14 -16.56 6.17 -11.63
CA PRO A 14 -16.61 6.80 -12.96
C PRO A 14 -17.96 7.47 -13.26
N VAL A 15 -19.07 6.90 -12.79
CA VAL A 15 -20.40 7.52 -12.97
C VAL A 15 -20.48 8.86 -12.24
N LEU A 16 -19.98 8.94 -11.00
CA LEU A 16 -19.90 10.18 -10.25
C LEU A 16 -18.97 11.20 -10.91
N GLU A 17 -17.85 10.75 -11.48
CA GLU A 17 -16.93 11.62 -12.21
C GLU A 17 -17.58 12.26 -13.43
N ILE A 18 -18.25 11.46 -14.26
CA ILE A 18 -18.96 11.97 -15.45
C ILE A 18 -20.05 12.96 -15.02
N TRP A 19 -20.81 12.62 -13.98
CA TRP A 19 -21.83 13.53 -13.45
C TRP A 19 -21.24 14.87 -13.00
N LEU A 20 -20.13 14.84 -12.25
CA LEU A 20 -19.46 16.03 -11.76
C LEU A 20 -18.84 16.86 -12.89
N LEU A 21 -18.24 16.20 -13.89
CA LEU A 21 -17.71 16.83 -15.10
C LEU A 21 -18.79 17.60 -15.86
N ILE A 22 -19.97 17.01 -16.01
CA ILE A 22 -21.11 17.68 -16.65
C ILE A 22 -21.57 18.89 -15.82
N GLN A 23 -21.67 18.74 -14.50
CA GLN A 23 -22.06 19.85 -13.63
C GLN A 23 -21.08 21.01 -13.72
N ILE A 24 -19.78 20.75 -13.59
CA ILE A 24 -18.73 21.77 -13.68
C ILE A 24 -18.73 22.39 -15.08
N GLY A 25 -18.79 21.57 -16.14
CA GLY A 25 -18.87 22.01 -17.52
C GLY A 25 -20.07 22.90 -17.82
N SER A 26 -21.19 22.68 -17.13
CA SER A 26 -22.39 23.53 -17.27
C SER A 26 -22.25 24.90 -16.61
N VAL A 27 -21.40 25.02 -15.57
CA VAL A 27 -21.23 26.27 -14.81
C VAL A 27 -20.13 27.14 -15.40
N ILE A 28 -18.97 26.56 -15.71
CA ILE A 28 -17.78 27.30 -16.18
C ILE A 28 -17.47 27.13 -17.66
N GLY A 29 -18.13 26.18 -18.34
CA GLY A 29 -17.92 25.88 -19.76
C GLY A 29 -17.01 24.67 -20.00
N GLY A 30 -17.26 23.96 -21.11
CA GLY A 30 -16.55 22.72 -21.43
C GLY A 30 -15.05 22.92 -21.65
N TRP A 31 -14.64 23.99 -22.35
CA TRP A 31 -13.23 24.26 -22.64
C TRP A 31 -12.42 24.58 -21.37
N GLN A 32 -13.03 25.34 -20.46
CA GLN A 32 -12.46 25.69 -19.16
C GLN A 32 -12.31 24.44 -18.29
N THR A 33 -13.30 23.55 -18.32
CA THR A 33 -13.26 22.27 -17.59
C THR A 33 -12.13 21.37 -18.10
N VAL A 34 -11.95 21.28 -19.42
CA VAL A 34 -10.81 20.57 -20.02
C VAL A 34 -9.48 21.21 -19.58
N GLY A 35 -9.40 22.54 -19.59
CA GLY A 35 -8.22 23.26 -19.11
C GLY A 35 -7.89 22.96 -17.64
N LEU A 36 -8.91 22.88 -16.77
CA LEU A 36 -8.74 22.50 -15.37
C LEU A 36 -8.22 21.08 -15.21
N LEU A 37 -8.79 20.11 -15.93
CA LEU A 37 -8.32 18.71 -15.87
C LEU A 37 -6.86 18.59 -16.32
N ILE A 38 -6.48 19.30 -17.38
CA ILE A 38 -5.09 19.34 -17.85
C ILE A 38 -4.20 19.96 -16.78
N ALA A 39 -4.58 21.12 -16.25
CA ALA A 39 -3.81 21.81 -15.21
C ALA A 39 -3.62 20.93 -13.96
N ASP A 40 -4.68 20.25 -13.54
CA ASP A 40 -4.67 19.37 -12.39
C ASP A 40 -3.81 18.12 -12.61
N SER A 41 -3.93 17.49 -13.79
CA SER A 41 -3.05 16.39 -14.21
C SER A 41 -1.58 16.78 -14.21
N LEU A 42 -1.26 18.00 -14.69
CA LEU A 42 0.10 18.53 -14.67
C LEU A 42 0.59 18.76 -13.23
N LEU A 43 -0.25 19.32 -12.36
CA LEU A 43 0.05 19.51 -10.94
C LEU A 43 0.29 18.16 -10.25
N GLY A 44 -0.56 17.17 -10.52
CA GLY A 44 -0.43 15.80 -10.05
C GLY A 44 0.88 15.15 -10.49
N ALA A 45 1.19 15.19 -11.77
CA ALA A 45 2.43 14.66 -12.33
C ALA A 45 3.67 15.35 -11.73
N TRP A 46 3.62 16.67 -11.55
CA TRP A 46 4.69 17.42 -10.90
C TRP A 46 4.87 16.99 -9.43
N LEU A 47 3.77 16.79 -8.69
CA LEU A 47 3.80 16.36 -7.30
C LEU A 47 4.37 14.94 -7.16
N VAL A 48 3.93 14.00 -8.00
CA VAL A 48 4.49 12.65 -8.08
C VAL A 48 5.99 12.69 -8.35
N ARG A 49 6.45 13.52 -9.30
CA ARG A 49 7.87 13.65 -9.61
C ARG A 49 8.67 14.27 -8.46
N ARG A 50 8.07 15.17 -7.68
CA ARG A 50 8.71 15.79 -6.51
C ARG A 50 8.80 14.82 -5.34
N GLU A 51 7.69 14.23 -4.94
CA GLU A 51 7.60 13.35 -3.77
C GLU A 51 8.17 11.95 -4.06
N GLY A 52 8.04 11.45 -5.29
CA GLY A 52 8.64 10.22 -5.75
C GLY A 52 10.17 10.23 -5.67
N ARG A 53 10.82 11.32 -6.10
CA ARG A 53 12.28 11.48 -5.95
C ARG A 53 12.72 11.49 -4.50
N ARG A 54 11.96 12.16 -3.62
CA ARG A 54 12.24 12.19 -2.16
C ARG A 54 12.13 10.81 -1.54
N ALA A 55 11.05 10.07 -1.85
CA ALA A 55 10.86 8.71 -1.34
C ALA A 55 11.93 7.75 -1.87
N TRP A 56 12.29 7.86 -3.15
CA TRP A 56 13.36 7.05 -3.74
C TRP A 56 14.72 7.31 -3.08
N ALA A 57 15.08 8.59 -2.86
CA ALA A 57 16.31 8.94 -2.17
C ALA A 57 16.32 8.44 -0.71
N ALA A 58 15.20 8.55 0.00
CA ALA A 58 15.08 8.04 1.38
C ALA A 58 15.22 6.51 1.43
N LEU A 59 14.60 5.80 0.49
CA LEU A 59 14.72 4.35 0.36
C LEU A 59 16.18 3.94 0.10
N GLN A 60 16.85 4.60 -0.84
CA GLN A 60 18.25 4.32 -1.16
C GLN A 60 19.16 4.55 0.05
N ASN A 61 18.95 5.65 0.79
CA ASN A 61 19.70 5.96 2.01
C ASN A 61 19.47 4.90 3.12
N ALA A 62 18.23 4.43 3.29
CA ALA A 62 17.91 3.40 4.27
C ALA A 62 18.61 2.07 3.94
N LEU A 63 18.56 1.65 2.67
CA LEU A 63 19.25 0.46 2.17
C LEU A 63 20.77 0.55 2.33
N GLN A 64 21.37 1.68 1.98
CA GLN A 64 22.81 1.91 2.16
C GLN A 64 23.24 1.90 3.62
N SER A 65 22.36 2.34 4.53
CA SER A 65 22.60 2.29 5.97
C SER A 65 22.33 0.92 6.62
N GLY A 66 21.95 -0.10 5.83
CA GLY A 66 21.64 -1.44 6.35
C GLY A 66 20.38 -1.50 7.23
N ARG A 67 19.51 -0.48 7.18
CA ARG A 67 18.26 -0.43 7.94
C ARG A 67 17.10 -0.95 7.09
N MET A 68 16.16 -1.68 7.72
CA MET A 68 14.92 -2.09 7.05
C MET A 68 14.05 -0.85 6.72
N PRO A 69 13.72 -0.60 5.43
CA PRO A 69 13.06 0.63 4.98
C PRO A 69 11.53 0.56 4.98
N ASP A 70 10.90 0.07 6.05
CA ASP A 70 9.45 -0.18 6.08
C ASP A 70 8.63 1.09 5.82
N ARG A 71 9.10 2.22 6.35
CA ARG A 71 8.42 3.53 6.24
C ARG A 71 8.54 4.08 4.83
N GLU A 72 9.72 3.96 4.25
CA GLU A 72 10.06 4.44 2.91
C GLU A 72 9.34 3.62 1.84
N LEU A 73 9.19 2.31 2.04
CA LEU A 73 8.40 1.43 1.17
C LEU A 73 6.90 1.77 1.20
N ALA A 74 6.34 1.99 2.39
CA ALA A 74 4.95 2.42 2.52
C ALA A 74 4.71 3.78 1.84
N ASP A 75 5.67 4.71 2.00
CA ASP A 75 5.62 6.03 1.38
C ASP A 75 5.74 5.96 -0.15
N GLY A 76 6.66 5.16 -0.66
CA GLY A 76 6.77 4.89 -2.09
C GLY A 76 5.48 4.28 -2.65
N GLY A 77 4.89 3.31 -1.95
CA GLY A 77 3.63 2.69 -2.33
C GLY A 77 2.46 3.68 -2.39
N MET A 78 2.34 4.59 -1.41
CA MET A 78 1.33 5.65 -1.43
C MET A 78 1.51 6.62 -2.59
N ILE A 79 2.75 7.00 -2.93
CA ILE A 79 3.04 7.88 -4.07
C ILE A 79 2.66 7.19 -5.38
N VAL A 80 2.99 5.91 -5.55
CA VAL A 80 2.64 5.15 -6.77
C VAL A 80 1.12 5.00 -6.88
N ALA A 81 0.44 4.66 -5.80
CA ALA A 81 -1.02 4.51 -5.79
C ALA A 81 -1.72 5.85 -6.07
N GLY A 82 -1.32 6.94 -5.41
CA GLY A 82 -1.87 8.27 -5.66
C GLY A 82 -1.54 8.79 -7.05
N GLY A 83 -0.34 8.49 -7.57
CA GLY A 83 0.06 8.86 -8.92
C GLY A 83 -0.73 8.10 -9.99
N ALA A 84 -1.03 6.82 -9.77
CA ALA A 84 -1.90 6.04 -10.65
C ALA A 84 -3.35 6.56 -10.65
N LEU A 85 -3.84 7.03 -9.49
CA LEU A 85 -5.14 7.69 -9.39
C LEU A 85 -5.17 8.99 -10.23
N LEU A 86 -4.18 9.88 -10.03
CA LEU A 86 -4.07 11.16 -10.78
C LEU A 86 -3.84 10.99 -12.29
N LEU A 87 -3.36 9.81 -12.71
CA LEU A 87 -3.18 9.48 -14.12
C LEU A 87 -4.53 9.26 -14.82
N THR A 88 -5.58 8.99 -14.04
CA THR A 88 -6.95 8.87 -14.52
C THR A 88 -7.66 10.18 -14.16
N PRO A 89 -7.57 11.23 -15.00
CA PRO A 89 -8.05 12.56 -14.64
C PRO A 89 -9.55 12.53 -14.33
N GLY A 90 -9.89 12.90 -13.10
CA GLY A 90 -11.24 12.89 -12.58
C GLY A 90 -11.27 13.68 -11.28
N PHE A 91 -12.11 14.70 -11.19
CA PHE A 91 -12.12 15.64 -10.06
C PHE A 91 -12.17 14.95 -8.68
N ILE A 92 -12.93 13.86 -8.54
CA ILE A 92 -13.02 13.12 -7.27
C ILE A 92 -11.74 12.32 -7.05
N THR A 93 -11.31 11.59 -8.07
CA THR A 93 -10.14 10.72 -8.09
C THR A 93 -8.86 11.52 -7.85
N ASP A 94 -8.80 12.75 -8.34
CA ASP A 94 -7.70 13.69 -8.17
C ASP A 94 -7.59 14.14 -6.72
N ILE A 95 -8.71 14.45 -6.04
CA ILE A 95 -8.73 14.75 -4.60
C ILE A 95 -8.13 13.58 -3.80
N PHE A 96 -8.54 12.35 -4.11
CA PHE A 96 -7.98 11.17 -3.46
C PHE A 96 -6.51 10.95 -3.79
N GLY A 97 -6.11 11.17 -5.04
CA GLY A 97 -4.73 11.06 -5.50
C GLY A 97 -3.80 12.05 -4.82
N PHE A 98 -4.18 13.33 -4.75
CA PHE A 98 -3.48 14.34 -3.98
C PHE A 98 -3.44 14.01 -2.50
N PHE A 99 -4.55 13.56 -1.92
CA PHE A 99 -4.60 13.15 -0.51
C PHE A 99 -3.62 12.01 -0.21
N LEU A 100 -3.39 11.09 -1.15
CA LEU A 100 -2.41 10.01 -1.01
C LEU A 100 -0.95 10.48 -1.12
N ILE A 101 -0.66 11.46 -1.97
CA ILE A 101 0.72 11.92 -2.22
C ILE A 101 1.18 12.98 -1.22
N LEU A 102 0.26 13.85 -0.76
CA LEU A 102 0.60 15.00 0.07
C LEU A 102 1.33 14.57 1.35
N PRO A 103 2.48 15.19 1.69
CA PRO A 103 3.29 14.78 2.84
C PRO A 103 2.59 15.04 4.18
N PHE A 104 1.69 16.03 4.25
CA PHE A 104 0.91 16.34 5.45
C PHE A 104 -0.13 15.26 5.81
N THR A 105 -0.64 14.54 4.82
CA THR A 105 -1.65 13.50 5.02
C THR A 105 -1.02 12.13 5.26
N ARG A 106 0.29 11.95 5.03
CA ARG A 106 1.02 10.68 5.26
C ARG A 106 0.81 10.04 6.64
N PRO A 107 0.89 10.74 7.80
CA PRO A 107 0.62 10.11 9.09
C PRO A 107 -0.83 9.64 9.23
N LEU A 108 -1.78 10.35 8.61
CA LEU A 108 -3.21 10.02 8.64
C LEU A 108 -3.55 8.88 7.66
N ALA A 109 -3.01 8.95 6.45
CA ALA A 109 -3.09 7.91 5.43
C ALA A 109 -2.45 6.61 5.89
N ARG A 110 -1.27 6.64 6.54
CA ARG A 110 -0.65 5.47 7.18
C ARG A 110 -1.54 4.87 8.27
N ARG A 111 -2.25 5.69 9.05
CA ARG A 111 -3.15 5.21 10.11
C ARG A 111 -4.40 4.55 9.53
N GLY A 112 -4.98 5.13 8.47
CA GLY A 112 -6.08 4.53 7.71
C GLY A 112 -5.66 3.24 7.00
N LEU A 113 -4.48 3.25 6.37
CA LEU A 113 -3.92 2.09 5.67
C LEU A 113 -3.60 0.96 6.65
N THR A 114 -2.96 1.22 7.78
CA THR A 114 -2.71 0.18 8.81
C THR A 114 -3.99 -0.36 9.43
N TRP A 115 -5.04 0.45 9.57
CA TRP A 115 -6.36 -0.02 9.98
C TRP A 115 -7.01 -0.93 8.92
N PHE A 116 -6.91 -0.58 7.64
CA PHE A 116 -7.49 -1.35 6.54
C PHE A 116 -6.69 -2.62 6.20
N LEU A 117 -5.36 -2.51 6.11
CA LEU A 117 -4.42 -3.60 5.84
C LEU A 117 -4.14 -4.47 7.06
N GLY A 118 -4.22 -3.96 8.30
CA GLY A 118 -3.99 -4.76 9.51
C GLY A 118 -4.93 -5.97 9.62
N ARG A 119 -6.13 -5.89 9.04
CA ARG A 119 -7.07 -7.02 8.91
C ARG A 119 -6.69 -8.04 7.83
N ARG A 120 -5.91 -7.66 6.82
CA ARG A 120 -5.59 -8.47 5.62
C ARG A 120 -4.15 -8.98 5.61
N VAL A 121 -3.21 -8.22 6.17
CA VAL A 121 -1.78 -8.58 6.27
C VAL A 121 -1.57 -9.74 7.25
N ARG A 122 -2.35 -9.85 8.34
CA ARG A 122 -2.34 -11.07 9.16
C ARG A 122 -2.71 -12.32 8.36
N VAL A 123 -3.60 -12.19 7.38
CA VAL A 123 -4.05 -13.31 6.55
C VAL A 123 -3.05 -13.64 5.44
N MET A 124 -2.33 -12.64 4.93
CA MET A 124 -1.26 -12.85 3.93
C MET A 124 0.06 -13.32 4.56
N ALA A 125 0.44 -12.80 5.73
CA ALA A 125 1.59 -13.28 6.49
C ALA A 125 1.42 -14.75 6.90
N ALA A 126 0.19 -15.15 7.24
CA ALA A 126 -0.17 -16.55 7.51
C ALA A 126 -0.19 -17.46 6.25
N ARG A 127 -0.14 -16.90 5.04
CA ARG A 127 -0.12 -17.63 3.76
C ARG A 127 1.19 -17.50 2.98
N SER A 128 2.17 -16.76 3.51
CA SER A 128 3.49 -16.64 2.88
C SER A 128 4.27 -17.95 3.07
N PRO A 129 4.91 -18.49 2.02
CA PRO A 129 5.82 -19.63 2.13
C PRO A 129 6.99 -19.40 3.10
N TYR A 130 7.27 -18.14 3.44
CA TYR A 130 8.30 -17.70 4.39
C TYR A 130 7.75 -17.35 5.78
N GLY A 131 6.44 -17.51 6.02
CA GLY A 131 5.81 -17.30 7.34
C GLY A 131 6.44 -18.09 8.49
N PRO A 132 6.89 -19.35 8.28
CA PRO A 132 7.59 -20.12 9.32
C PRO A 132 8.95 -19.55 9.72
N LEU A 133 9.66 -18.83 8.84
CA LEU A 133 10.97 -18.24 9.14
C LEU A 133 10.87 -16.94 9.93
N LEU A 134 9.80 -16.17 9.71
CA LEU A 134 9.52 -14.93 10.45
C LEU A 134 8.95 -15.19 11.85
N ASN A 135 8.48 -16.42 12.12
CA ASN A 135 7.95 -16.86 13.41
C ASN A 135 8.95 -17.77 14.16
N GLN A 136 10.24 -17.67 13.86
CA GLN A 136 11.25 -18.36 14.65
C GLN A 136 11.48 -17.60 15.96
N PRO A 137 11.21 -18.21 17.13
CA PRO A 137 11.52 -17.61 18.41
C PRO A 137 13.04 -17.34 18.47
N GLY A 138 13.43 -16.09 18.71
CA GLY A 138 14.82 -15.73 18.92
C GLY A 138 15.44 -16.54 20.08
N PRO A 139 16.78 -16.70 20.09
CA PRO A 139 17.47 -17.52 21.08
C PRO A 139 17.26 -16.92 22.47
N GLY A 140 16.47 -17.59 23.32
CA GLY A 140 16.22 -17.16 24.70
C GLY A 140 14.81 -17.40 25.23
N ARG A 141 13.86 -17.87 24.42
CA ARG A 141 12.57 -18.34 24.94
C ARG A 141 12.64 -19.87 25.10
N PRO A 142 12.34 -20.44 26.28
CA PRO A 142 12.27 -21.90 26.43
C PRO A 142 11.16 -22.41 25.51
N GLY A 143 11.57 -22.97 24.38
CA GLY A 143 10.70 -23.65 23.44
C GLY A 143 10.28 -25.00 24.03
N ASN A 144 9.20 -25.55 23.47
CA ASN A 144 8.73 -26.88 23.82
C ASN A 144 9.82 -27.89 23.44
N VAL A 145 10.50 -28.44 24.44
CA VAL A 145 11.46 -29.52 24.28
C VAL A 145 10.69 -30.78 23.91
N VAL A 146 10.97 -31.34 22.74
CA VAL A 146 10.49 -32.69 22.38
C VAL A 146 11.51 -33.67 22.97
N PRO A 147 11.13 -34.52 23.94
CA PRO A 147 12.05 -35.49 24.49
C PRO A 147 12.41 -36.52 23.41
N GLY A 148 13.69 -36.60 23.06
CA GLY A 148 14.20 -37.72 22.28
C GLY A 148 14.32 -38.94 23.19
N GLN A 149 13.79 -40.09 22.76
CA GLN A 149 14.17 -41.37 23.37
C GLN A 149 15.54 -41.76 22.83
N VAL A 150 16.48 -42.00 23.74
CA VAL A 150 17.74 -42.65 23.43
C VAL A 150 17.41 -44.14 23.34
N LEU A 151 17.60 -44.72 22.15
CA LEU A 151 17.62 -46.17 22.00
C LEU A 151 19.02 -46.62 22.43
N ASP A 152 19.09 -47.40 23.50
CA ASP A 152 20.33 -48.05 23.88
C ASP A 152 20.62 -49.17 22.88
N ASP A 153 21.89 -49.38 22.54
CA ASP A 153 22.32 -50.36 21.52
C ASP A 153 21.89 -51.81 21.84
N ASP A 154 21.48 -52.06 23.08
CA ASP A 154 20.96 -53.34 23.58
C ASP A 154 19.57 -53.68 22.99
N ASP A 155 18.76 -52.68 22.60
CA ASP A 155 17.43 -52.88 22.01
C ASP A 155 17.48 -53.40 20.56
N PHE A 156 18.64 -53.31 19.91
CA PHE A 156 18.86 -53.82 18.56
C PHE A 156 19.43 -55.25 18.54
N ALA A 157 19.82 -55.79 19.70
CA ALA A 157 20.48 -57.09 19.81
C ALA A 157 19.51 -58.29 19.93
N GLU A 158 18.21 -58.07 20.12
CA GLU A 158 17.19 -59.12 20.26
C GLU A 158 16.29 -59.34 19.01
N ARG A 159 16.68 -58.89 17.81
CA ARG A 159 15.93 -59.16 16.56
C ARG A 159 16.68 -60.03 15.57
#